data_AF-A0A2T0LPX2-F1
#
_entry.id   AF-A0A2T0LPX2-F1
#
_cell.length_a   1.000
_cell.length_b   1.000
_cell.length_c   1.000
_cell.angle_alpha   90.00
_cell.angle_beta   90.00
_cell.angle_gamma   90.00
#
_symmetry.space_group_name_H-M   'P 1'
#
loop_
_entity.id
_entity.type
_entity.pdbx_description
1 polymer ?
#
loop_
_entity_poly.entity_id
_entity_poly.type
_entity_poly.pdbx_seq_one_letter_code
_entity_poly.pdbx_strand_id
1 'polypeptide(L)'
;MEVVDVWTGQRASALQKALRLTNERFAERLGTAVRTVAKWHANPDAQPTPEMQEALDTVLFEASEQAQARFGLMVAAENAQPAGSTPEVTHDADLTAAERRLNADPSIGAALEWLDRQADWAPGTARQRVAAKLVSLNPSALHDRGQRRSRVNRDQLASALRDFYTDLPPGYGTYSAKHDGGRHVRTSVLTCADWLDLACPLDPEHDRAALASLSAEDGGEVDATGLDAAAQRLAETLETNTRLVDAALYRLVDIDIGRGHLAGAFGITSFVQYALTMDLLEGEVVDALADGRGLTGENLPLRRRYLPDTRVVLDVGGRTCAGGALALTAIARPAGPRRAQPDYLLLVQERGGRVLNAARRLAVIPKCFHEPLADYREDTQIGTTLRREMEEELFGRDDVDGTISAQRHADPMHPARLSAPMRWLVEYPDAWALECTGFGINLVSGNYEYPSLVVIHDETFWTEHGGSIAANWESDSLKQYSSLDRDLLGELIDDQAWSNEGLFAFLQGLRRLNELGGERINAPTVEWELE
;
A
#
# COMPACT_ATOMS: atom_id res chain seq x y z
N MET A 1 -2.91 14.66 48.02
CA MET A 1 -2.45 13.30 47.67
C MET A 1 -3.68 12.43 47.59
N GLU A 2 -4.10 12.11 46.37
CA GLU A 2 -5.27 11.29 46.09
C GLU A 2 -4.82 9.83 46.17
N VAL A 3 -5.31 9.08 47.16
CA VAL A 3 -4.98 7.65 47.31
C VAL A 3 -5.90 6.88 46.37
N VAL A 4 -5.32 6.13 45.43
CA VAL A 4 -6.08 5.27 44.53
C VAL A 4 -6.32 3.93 45.24
N ASP A 5 -7.58 3.62 45.54
CA ASP A 5 -7.95 2.41 46.30
C ASP A 5 -7.59 1.11 45.53
N VAL A 6 -7.84 1.09 44.22
CA VAL A 6 -7.46 -0.01 43.32
C VAL A 6 -7.15 0.54 41.92
N TRP A 7 -6.01 0.17 41.34
CA TRP A 7 -5.72 0.41 39.93
C TRP A 7 -6.50 -0.55 39.04
N THR A 8 -7.08 0.01 37.97
CA THR A 8 -7.68 -0.72 36.85
C THR A 8 -6.94 -0.33 35.56
N GLY A 9 -7.13 -1.05 34.47
CA GLY A 9 -6.56 -0.73 33.16
C GLY A 9 -6.94 0.69 32.72
N GLN A 10 -8.16 1.12 33.04
CA GLN A 10 -8.66 2.47 32.82
C GLN A 10 -7.88 3.52 33.60
N ARG A 11 -7.68 3.32 34.90
CA ARG A 11 -6.91 4.23 35.77
C ARG A 11 -5.43 4.28 35.37
N ALA A 12 -4.83 3.14 35.02
CA ALA A 12 -3.45 3.08 34.52
C ALA A 12 -3.29 3.86 33.20
N SER A 13 -4.27 3.73 32.29
CA SER A 13 -4.31 4.48 31.03
C SER A 13 -4.55 5.98 31.25
N ALA A 14 -5.35 6.35 32.25
CA ALA A 14 -5.55 7.74 32.65
C ALA A 14 -4.26 8.36 33.21
N LEU A 15 -3.50 7.62 34.03
CA LEU A 15 -2.20 8.07 34.55
C LEU A 15 -1.20 8.30 33.41
N GLN A 16 -1.13 7.39 32.43
CA GLN A 16 -0.30 7.57 31.24
C GLN A 16 -0.65 8.87 30.50
N LYS A 17 -1.95 9.10 30.23
CA LYS A 17 -2.44 10.30 29.53
C LYS A 17 -2.15 11.56 30.33
N ALA A 18 -2.30 11.51 31.65
CA ALA A 18 -1.93 12.60 32.55
C ALA A 18 -0.42 12.89 32.51
N LEU A 19 0.42 11.87 32.31
CA LEU A 19 1.86 12.04 32.13
C LEU A 19 2.28 12.43 30.70
N ARG A 20 1.36 12.33 29.73
CA ARG A 20 1.61 12.56 28.28
C ARG A 20 2.70 11.65 27.71
N LEU A 21 2.72 10.40 28.14
CA LEU A 21 3.72 9.42 27.70
C LEU A 21 3.13 8.48 26.63
N THR A 22 3.96 8.03 25.70
CA THR A 22 3.61 6.94 24.79
C THR A 22 3.57 5.60 25.53
N ASN A 23 3.03 4.55 24.91
CA ASN A 23 2.94 3.23 25.54
C ASN A 23 4.34 2.67 25.86
N GLU A 24 5.32 2.92 25.00
CA GLU A 24 6.71 2.49 25.14
C GLU A 24 7.38 3.17 26.33
N ARG A 25 7.25 4.51 26.41
CA ARG A 25 7.85 5.30 27.50
C ARG A 25 7.17 5.07 28.84
N PHE A 26 5.87 4.79 28.84
CA PHE A 26 5.16 4.44 30.06
C PHE A 26 5.49 3.03 30.53
N ALA A 27 5.63 2.07 29.62
CA ALA A 27 6.07 0.72 29.94
C ALA A 27 7.51 0.67 30.48
N GLU A 28 8.42 1.44 29.86
CA GLU A 28 9.79 1.62 30.34
C GLU A 28 9.80 2.18 31.77
N ARG A 29 8.99 3.22 32.04
CA ARG A 29 8.90 3.84 33.35
C ARG A 29 8.29 2.94 34.43
N LEU A 30 7.43 2.00 34.05
CA LEU A 30 6.83 1.01 34.94
C LEU A 30 7.65 -0.29 35.04
N GLY A 31 8.75 -0.43 34.29
CA GLY A 31 9.54 -1.65 34.24
C GLY A 31 8.78 -2.86 33.65
N THR A 32 7.86 -2.64 32.71
CA THR A 32 7.02 -3.69 32.11
C THR A 32 7.13 -3.73 30.58
N ALA A 33 6.52 -4.73 29.96
CA ALA A 33 6.45 -4.85 28.51
C ALA A 33 5.36 -3.93 27.93
N VAL A 34 5.60 -3.35 26.74
CA VAL A 34 4.65 -2.45 26.03
C VAL A 34 3.27 -3.11 25.82
N ARG A 35 3.25 -4.43 25.60
CA ARG A 35 2.02 -5.22 25.48
C ARG A 35 1.13 -5.17 26.73
N THR A 36 1.70 -4.99 27.91
CA THR A 36 0.96 -4.89 29.19
C THR A 36 0.19 -3.59 29.24
N VAL A 37 0.81 -2.48 28.82
CA VAL A 37 0.15 -1.17 28.69
C VAL A 37 -0.92 -1.22 27.62
N ALA A 38 -0.62 -1.80 26.45
CA ALA A 38 -1.62 -2.00 25.39
C ALA A 38 -2.83 -2.83 25.86
N LYS A 39 -2.61 -3.85 26.70
CA LYS A 39 -3.67 -4.67 27.30
C LYS A 39 -4.60 -3.85 28.21
N TRP A 40 -4.10 -2.84 28.92
CA TRP A 40 -4.93 -1.97 29.76
C TRP A 40 -5.80 -1.02 28.94
N HIS A 41 -5.31 -0.54 27.80
CA HIS A 41 -6.15 0.22 26.85
C HIS A 41 -7.23 -0.66 26.22
N ALA A 42 -6.90 -1.93 25.95
CA ALA A 42 -7.85 -2.88 25.36
C ALA A 42 -8.86 -3.45 26.37
N ASN A 43 -8.53 -3.45 27.67
CA ASN A 43 -9.40 -3.94 28.73
C ASN A 43 -9.38 -2.99 29.94
N PRO A 44 -10.27 -1.97 29.95
CA PRO A 44 -10.33 -0.95 30.99
C PRO A 44 -10.58 -1.52 32.40
N ASP A 45 -11.33 -2.61 32.50
CA ASP A 45 -11.67 -3.27 33.78
C ASP A 45 -10.58 -4.22 34.29
N ALA A 46 -9.53 -4.48 33.49
CA ALA A 46 -8.46 -5.39 33.88
C ALA A 46 -7.72 -4.86 35.10
N GLN A 47 -7.66 -5.66 36.17
CA GLN A 47 -6.88 -5.31 37.35
C GLN A 47 -5.39 -5.65 37.13
N PRO A 48 -4.47 -4.66 37.23
CA PRO A 48 -3.04 -4.93 37.21
C PRO A 48 -2.62 -5.84 38.37
N THR A 49 -1.53 -6.59 38.18
CA THR A 49 -0.95 -7.44 39.22
C THR A 49 -0.53 -6.61 40.45
N PRO A 50 -0.39 -7.22 41.64
CA PRO A 50 0.01 -6.49 42.85
C PRO A 50 1.31 -5.67 42.68
N GLU A 51 2.32 -6.24 42.04
CA GLU A 51 3.59 -5.56 41.71
C GLU A 51 3.37 -4.30 40.86
N MET A 52 2.37 -4.33 39.98
CA MET A 52 2.08 -3.23 39.07
C MET A 52 1.18 -2.17 39.70
N GLN A 53 0.35 -2.53 40.67
CA GLN A 53 -0.38 -1.58 41.52
C GLN A 53 0.62 -0.69 42.27
N GLU A 54 1.63 -1.30 42.90
CA GLU A 54 2.68 -0.59 43.64
C GLU A 54 3.55 0.31 42.73
N ALA A 55 3.88 -0.18 41.52
CA ALA A 55 4.59 0.61 40.53
C ALA A 55 3.79 1.84 40.06
N LEU A 56 2.48 1.69 39.85
CA LEU A 56 1.59 2.80 39.46
C LEU A 56 1.41 3.82 40.58
N ASP A 57 1.30 3.38 41.84
CA ASP A 57 1.29 4.27 43.01
C ASP A 57 2.56 5.10 43.08
N THR A 58 3.72 4.46 42.89
CA THR A 58 5.02 5.13 42.88
C THR A 58 5.10 6.17 41.76
N VAL A 59 4.71 5.80 40.53
CA VAL A 59 4.72 6.71 39.38
C VAL A 59 3.75 7.89 39.56
N LEU A 60 2.59 7.68 40.18
CA LEU A 60 1.66 8.77 40.51
C LEU A 60 2.23 9.67 41.62
N PHE A 61 2.86 9.09 42.64
CA PHE A 61 3.49 9.84 43.73
C PHE A 61 4.61 10.74 43.24
N GLU A 62 5.44 10.25 42.32
CA GLU A 62 6.55 11.00 41.71
C GLU A 62 6.12 11.96 40.59
N ALA A 63 4.86 11.92 40.16
CA ALA A 63 4.36 12.80 39.12
C ALA A 63 4.32 14.26 39.58
N SER A 64 4.47 15.20 38.63
CA SER A 64 4.34 16.63 38.94
C SER A 64 2.94 16.98 39.42
N GLU A 65 2.79 18.04 40.22
CA GLU A 65 1.48 18.49 40.72
C GLU A 65 0.47 18.72 39.58
N GLN A 66 0.93 19.21 38.43
CA GLN A 66 0.11 19.38 37.23
C GLN A 66 -0.34 18.05 36.59
N ALA A 67 0.45 16.99 36.70
CA ALA A 67 0.08 15.67 36.22
C ALA A 67 -0.89 14.98 37.20
N GLN A 68 -0.66 15.12 38.51
CA GLN A 68 -1.58 14.62 39.54
C GLN A 68 -2.95 15.30 39.45
N ALA A 69 -2.99 16.62 39.28
CA ALA A 69 -4.25 17.36 39.11
C ALA A 69 -5.02 16.93 37.85
N ARG A 70 -4.33 16.67 36.73
CA ARG A 70 -4.96 16.15 35.51
C ARG A 70 -5.47 14.73 35.68
N PHE A 71 -4.71 13.88 36.36
CA PHE A 71 -5.15 12.52 36.69
C PHE A 71 -6.41 12.55 37.55
N GLY A 72 -6.44 13.36 38.61
CA GLY A 72 -7.61 13.51 39.48
C GLY A 72 -8.86 14.00 38.73
N LEU A 73 -8.72 14.96 37.80
CA LEU A 73 -9.83 15.38 36.94
C LEU A 73 -10.36 14.26 36.03
N MET A 74 -9.48 13.39 35.52
CA MET A 74 -9.85 12.26 34.68
C MET A 74 -10.60 11.17 35.48
N VAL A 75 -10.15 10.90 36.72
CA VAL A 75 -10.80 9.92 37.61
C VAL A 75 -12.09 10.47 38.23
N ALA A 76 -12.17 11.78 38.52
CA ALA A 76 -13.40 12.42 39.02
C ALA A 76 -14.52 12.45 37.96
N ALA A 77 -14.17 12.61 36.68
CA ALA A 77 -15.13 12.50 35.57
C ALA A 77 -15.71 11.08 35.43
N GLU A 78 -14.99 10.06 35.89
CA GLU A 78 -15.42 8.66 35.91
C GLU A 78 -16.39 8.37 37.07
N ASN A 79 -16.06 8.84 38.28
CA ASN A 79 -16.91 8.67 39.47
C ASN A 79 -18.21 9.51 39.43
N ALA A 80 -18.31 10.48 38.52
CA ALA A 80 -19.51 11.31 38.34
C ALA A 80 -20.61 10.65 37.49
N GLN A 81 -20.45 9.38 37.08
CA GLN A 81 -21.55 8.58 36.53
C GLN A 81 -22.47 8.10 37.68
N PRO A 82 -23.74 8.55 37.77
CA PRO A 82 -24.66 7.98 38.75
C PRO A 82 -25.03 6.55 38.37
N ALA A 83 -24.88 5.64 39.33
CA ALA A 83 -25.44 4.30 39.30
C ALA A 83 -26.98 4.38 39.24
N GLY A 84 -27.59 3.63 38.31
CA GLY A 84 -29.03 3.39 38.33
C GLY A 84 -29.87 4.06 37.25
N SER A 85 -29.43 4.00 36.00
CA SER A 85 -30.31 4.01 34.83
C SER A 85 -29.46 3.59 33.64
N THR A 86 -29.83 2.53 32.93
CA THR A 86 -29.33 2.25 31.57
C THR A 86 -29.35 3.56 30.79
N PRO A 87 -28.20 4.15 30.41
CA PRO A 87 -28.25 5.28 29.52
C PRO A 87 -28.62 4.71 28.17
N GLU A 88 -29.78 5.12 27.64
CA GLU A 88 -29.87 5.34 26.20
C GLU A 88 -28.70 6.27 25.86
N VAL A 89 -27.58 5.69 25.44
CA VAL A 89 -26.52 6.43 24.74
C VAL A 89 -27.22 6.97 23.51
N THR A 90 -27.53 8.26 23.53
CA THR A 90 -28.32 8.87 22.47
C THR A 90 -27.51 8.81 21.19
N HIS A 91 -28.15 8.37 20.10
CA HIS A 91 -27.58 8.38 18.76
C HIS A 91 -26.87 9.71 18.42
N ASP A 92 -27.38 10.82 18.95
CA ASP A 92 -26.82 12.17 18.83
C ASP A 92 -25.42 12.34 19.45
N ALA A 93 -25.13 11.69 20.59
CA ALA A 93 -23.83 11.78 21.24
C ALA A 93 -22.75 11.03 20.43
N ASP A 94 -23.10 9.86 19.88
CA ASP A 94 -22.23 9.07 19.03
C ASP A 94 -21.98 9.76 17.68
N LEU A 95 -23.02 10.36 17.08
CA LEU A 95 -22.89 11.19 15.89
C LEU A 95 -21.96 12.38 16.15
N THR A 96 -22.09 13.06 17.29
CA THR A 96 -21.20 14.17 17.67
C THR A 96 -19.75 13.71 17.84
N ALA A 97 -19.52 12.48 18.31
CA ALA A 97 -18.17 11.91 18.39
C ALA A 97 -17.61 11.56 17.00
N ALA A 98 -18.43 10.98 16.12
CA ALA A 98 -18.06 10.68 14.74
C ALA A 98 -17.72 11.96 13.96
N GLU A 99 -18.52 13.02 14.07
CA GLU A 99 -18.25 14.32 13.46
C GLU A 99 -16.93 14.95 13.94
N ARG A 100 -16.62 14.81 15.24
CA ARG A 100 -15.32 15.27 15.78
C ARG A 100 -14.13 14.53 15.16
N ARG A 101 -14.24 13.22 14.91
CA ARG A 101 -13.19 12.44 14.23
C ARG A 101 -13.02 12.89 12.79
N LEU A 102 -14.13 13.08 12.07
CA LEU A 102 -14.13 13.62 10.70
C LEU A 102 -13.46 15.00 10.63
N ASN A 103 -13.71 15.88 11.60
CA ASN A 103 -13.08 17.21 11.66
C ASN A 103 -11.60 17.17 12.06
N ALA A 104 -11.18 16.13 12.78
CA ALA A 104 -9.79 15.96 13.21
C ALA A 104 -8.90 15.38 12.08
N ASP A 105 -9.49 14.73 11.07
CA ASP A 105 -8.76 14.19 9.93
C ASP A 105 -8.60 15.28 8.84
N PRO A 106 -7.38 15.79 8.61
CA PRO A 106 -7.15 16.83 7.62
C PRO A 106 -7.20 16.32 6.17
N SER A 107 -7.17 14.99 5.97
CA SER A 107 -7.07 14.34 4.66
C SER A 107 -8.43 13.87 4.12
N ILE A 108 -9.43 13.71 4.98
CA ILE A 108 -10.76 13.20 4.59
C ILE A 108 -11.61 14.21 3.80
N GLY A 109 -11.30 15.52 3.87
CA GLY A 109 -12.12 16.58 3.30
C GLY A 109 -12.37 16.44 1.80
N ALA A 110 -11.30 16.21 1.03
CA ALA A 110 -11.38 16.01 -0.42
C ALA A 110 -12.27 14.83 -0.81
N ALA A 111 -12.25 13.76 -0.01
CA ALA A 111 -13.09 12.58 -0.23
C ALA A 111 -14.58 12.84 0.01
N LEU A 112 -14.91 13.62 1.04
CA LEU A 112 -16.30 14.02 1.32
C LEU A 112 -16.84 14.96 0.23
N GLU A 113 -16.02 15.93 -0.21
CA GLU A 113 -16.38 16.85 -1.29
C GLU A 113 -16.55 16.14 -2.63
N TRP A 114 -15.72 15.13 -2.90
CA TRP A 114 -15.88 14.27 -4.07
C TRP A 114 -17.21 13.50 -4.01
N LEU A 115 -17.55 12.88 -2.87
CA LEU A 115 -18.83 12.16 -2.71
C LEU A 115 -20.06 13.06 -2.91
N ASP A 116 -20.08 14.25 -2.30
CA ASP A 116 -21.19 15.19 -2.46
C ASP A 116 -21.38 15.56 -3.94
N ARG A 117 -20.28 15.80 -4.66
CA ARG A 117 -20.30 16.15 -6.09
C ARG A 117 -20.79 14.99 -6.97
N GLN A 118 -20.28 13.79 -6.75
CA GLN A 118 -20.65 12.61 -7.55
C GLN A 118 -22.11 12.22 -7.36
N ALA A 119 -22.65 12.46 -6.17
CA ALA A 119 -24.02 12.13 -5.84
C ALA A 119 -25.03 13.27 -6.07
N ASP A 120 -24.56 14.43 -6.53
CA ASP A 120 -25.32 15.69 -6.58
C ASP A 120 -26.02 16.01 -5.24
N TRP A 121 -25.33 15.75 -4.13
CA TRP A 121 -25.83 16.07 -2.79
C TRP A 121 -25.49 17.50 -2.39
N ALA A 122 -26.30 18.06 -1.49
CA ALA A 122 -25.97 19.33 -0.85
C ALA A 122 -24.64 19.20 -0.07
N PRO A 123 -23.74 20.21 -0.13
CA PRO A 123 -22.46 20.17 0.58
C PRO A 123 -22.62 19.81 2.06
N GLY A 124 -21.86 18.82 2.52
CA GLY A 124 -21.91 18.28 3.89
C GLY A 124 -22.82 17.06 4.07
N THR A 125 -23.56 16.62 3.03
CA THR A 125 -24.40 15.42 3.12
C THR A 125 -23.56 14.15 3.26
N ALA A 126 -22.47 14.04 2.50
CA ALA A 126 -21.52 12.93 2.60
C ALA A 126 -20.95 12.82 4.01
N ARG A 127 -20.64 13.95 4.66
CA ARG A 127 -20.17 13.99 6.05
C ARG A 127 -21.18 13.34 6.99
N GLN A 128 -22.46 13.72 6.89
CA GLN A 128 -23.54 13.15 7.72
C GLN A 128 -23.69 11.65 7.50
N ARG A 129 -23.65 11.19 6.24
CA ARG A 129 -23.78 9.77 5.90
C ARG A 129 -22.59 8.93 6.38
N VAL A 130 -21.37 9.45 6.23
CA VAL A 130 -20.15 8.78 6.73
C VAL A 130 -20.16 8.75 8.26
N ALA A 131 -20.59 9.82 8.93
CA ALA A 131 -20.74 9.82 10.39
C ALA A 131 -21.76 8.77 10.86
N ALA A 132 -22.92 8.68 10.20
CA ALA A 132 -23.94 7.67 10.51
C ALA A 132 -23.40 6.23 10.31
N LYS A 133 -22.67 5.98 9.21
CA LYS A 133 -22.01 4.70 8.98
C LYS A 133 -20.97 4.40 10.05
N LEU A 134 -20.16 5.38 10.43
CA LEU A 134 -19.15 5.23 11.48
C LEU A 134 -19.75 4.86 12.84
N VAL A 135 -20.91 5.43 13.20
CA VAL A 135 -21.65 5.06 14.43
C VAL A 135 -22.18 3.62 14.34
N SER A 136 -22.61 3.18 13.15
CA SER A 136 -23.12 1.82 12.94
C SER A 136 -22.04 0.75 12.79
N LEU A 137 -20.78 1.15 12.63
CA LEU A 137 -19.66 0.22 12.44
C LEU A 137 -19.40 -0.58 13.72
N ASN A 138 -19.21 -1.88 13.57
CA ASN A 138 -18.75 -2.76 14.65
C ASN A 138 -17.24 -3.03 14.47
N PRO A 139 -16.37 -2.47 15.34
CA PRO A 139 -14.92 -2.65 15.20
C PRO A 139 -14.48 -4.12 15.30
N SER A 140 -15.17 -4.92 16.10
CA SER A 140 -14.88 -6.37 16.21
C SER A 140 -15.23 -7.09 14.91
N ALA A 141 -16.36 -6.74 14.27
CA ALA A 141 -16.74 -7.33 12.99
C ALA A 141 -15.76 -6.94 11.86
N LEU A 142 -15.23 -5.72 11.89
CA LEU A 142 -14.17 -5.28 10.96
C LEU A 142 -12.88 -6.09 11.17
N HIS A 143 -12.49 -6.29 12.42
CA HIS A 143 -11.33 -7.12 12.76
C HIS A 143 -11.50 -8.57 12.27
N ASP A 144 -12.66 -9.18 12.56
CA ASP A 144 -12.99 -10.54 12.13
C ASP A 144 -13.02 -10.66 10.60
N ARG A 145 -13.54 -9.64 9.90
CA ARG A 145 -13.50 -9.58 8.43
C ARG A 145 -12.05 -9.54 7.95
N GLY A 146 -11.19 -8.72 8.55
CA GLY A 146 -9.76 -8.71 8.27
C GLY A 146 -9.08 -10.07 8.43
N GLN A 147 -9.41 -10.81 9.50
CA GLN A 147 -8.89 -12.16 9.71
C GLN A 147 -9.42 -13.20 8.71
N ARG A 148 -10.63 -13.02 8.18
CA ARG A 148 -11.15 -13.88 7.10
C ARG A 148 -10.46 -13.56 5.78
N ARG A 149 -10.32 -12.27 5.44
CA ARG A 149 -9.62 -11.81 4.24
C ARG A 149 -8.18 -12.33 4.16
N SER A 150 -7.46 -12.39 5.29
CA SER A 150 -6.08 -12.88 5.32
C SER A 150 -5.91 -14.36 4.98
N ARG A 151 -6.99 -15.14 4.90
CA ARG A 151 -6.98 -16.55 4.48
C ARG A 151 -7.08 -16.73 2.97
N VAL A 152 -7.50 -15.69 2.24
CA VAL A 152 -7.58 -15.71 0.78
C VAL A 152 -6.17 -15.47 0.24
N ASN A 153 -5.62 -16.46 -0.46
CA ASN A 153 -4.29 -16.37 -1.04
C ASN A 153 -4.31 -15.89 -2.50
N ARG A 154 -3.13 -15.59 -3.04
CA ARG A 154 -2.95 -15.10 -4.41
C ARG A 154 -3.53 -16.07 -5.45
N ASP A 155 -3.22 -17.36 -5.36
CA ASP A 155 -3.65 -18.37 -6.35
C ASP A 155 -5.18 -18.54 -6.40
N GLN A 156 -5.84 -18.50 -5.25
CA GLN A 156 -7.31 -18.49 -5.15
C GLN A 156 -7.91 -17.27 -5.86
N LEU A 157 -7.34 -16.09 -5.61
CA LEU A 157 -7.79 -14.84 -6.20
C LEU A 157 -7.57 -14.83 -7.72
N ALA A 158 -6.38 -15.21 -8.18
CA ALA A 158 -6.04 -15.29 -9.60
C ALA A 158 -6.92 -16.30 -10.35
N SER A 159 -7.06 -17.51 -9.82
CA SER A 159 -7.89 -18.56 -10.42
C SER A 159 -9.36 -18.16 -10.50
N ALA A 160 -9.91 -17.58 -9.44
CA ALA A 160 -11.30 -17.15 -9.43
C ALA A 160 -11.58 -16.00 -10.41
N LEU A 161 -10.65 -15.05 -10.56
CA LEU A 161 -10.79 -13.96 -11.53
C LEU A 161 -10.63 -14.44 -12.98
N ARG A 162 -9.72 -15.38 -13.25
CA ARG A 162 -9.63 -16.04 -14.56
C ARG A 162 -10.96 -16.71 -14.92
N ASP A 163 -11.53 -17.46 -13.98
CA ASP A 163 -12.81 -18.16 -14.20
C ASP A 163 -14.00 -17.19 -14.33
N PHE A 164 -13.90 -15.97 -13.77
CA PHE A 164 -14.91 -14.91 -13.94
C PHE A 164 -14.87 -14.29 -15.34
N TYR A 165 -13.68 -14.01 -15.87
CA TYR A 165 -13.48 -13.37 -17.17
C TYR A 165 -13.31 -14.40 -18.30
N THR A 166 -14.40 -15.07 -18.67
CA THR A 166 -14.38 -16.13 -19.71
C THR A 166 -14.35 -15.62 -21.16
N ASP A 167 -14.49 -14.31 -21.36
CA ASP A 167 -14.68 -13.64 -22.66
C ASP A 167 -13.40 -13.07 -23.26
N LEU A 168 -12.23 -13.58 -22.87
CA LEU A 168 -10.92 -13.10 -23.28
C LEU A 168 -10.76 -13.05 -24.82
N PRO A 169 -10.31 -11.91 -25.39
CA PRO A 169 -10.00 -11.85 -26.82
C PRO A 169 -8.82 -12.77 -27.19
N PRO A 170 -8.74 -13.25 -28.45
CA PRO A 170 -7.61 -14.06 -28.89
C PRO A 170 -6.26 -13.37 -28.66
N GLY A 171 -5.30 -14.12 -28.11
CA GLY A 171 -3.94 -13.62 -27.83
C GLY A 171 -3.76 -13.00 -26.44
N TYR A 172 -4.86 -12.75 -25.71
CA TYR A 172 -4.82 -12.32 -24.32
C TYR A 172 -5.02 -13.49 -23.37
N GLY A 173 -4.40 -13.41 -22.19
CA GLY A 173 -4.60 -14.36 -21.10
C GLY A 173 -4.02 -13.85 -19.80
N THR A 174 -4.32 -14.56 -18.71
CA THR A 174 -3.73 -14.26 -17.40
C THR A 174 -2.31 -14.82 -17.33
N TYR A 175 -1.38 -14.00 -16.82
CA TYR A 175 0.03 -14.37 -16.75
C TYR A 175 0.26 -15.46 -15.71
N SER A 176 0.83 -16.57 -16.17
CA SER A 176 1.33 -17.64 -15.32
C SER A 176 2.77 -17.99 -15.71
N ALA A 177 3.47 -18.74 -14.85
CA ALA A 177 4.80 -19.21 -15.16
C ALA A 177 5.14 -20.55 -14.49
N LYS A 178 6.00 -21.31 -15.16
CA LYS A 178 6.66 -22.49 -14.62
C LYS A 178 8.11 -22.16 -14.32
N HIS A 179 8.61 -22.65 -13.19
CA HIS A 179 10.04 -22.61 -12.88
C HIS A 179 10.61 -24.00 -12.66
N ASP A 180 11.93 -24.09 -12.44
CA ASP A 180 12.63 -25.35 -12.24
C ASP A 180 11.91 -26.26 -11.22
N GLY A 181 11.66 -27.51 -11.60
CA GLY A 181 10.87 -28.44 -10.79
C GLY A 181 9.37 -28.49 -11.14
N GLY A 182 8.93 -27.71 -12.14
CA GLY A 182 7.62 -27.87 -12.80
C GLY A 182 6.42 -27.37 -11.98
N ARG A 183 6.67 -26.63 -10.90
CA ARG A 183 5.60 -25.96 -10.15
C ARG A 183 5.11 -24.75 -10.94
N HIS A 184 3.79 -24.61 -10.93
CA HIS A 184 3.08 -23.60 -11.71
C HIS A 184 2.60 -22.50 -10.77
N VAL A 185 3.00 -21.26 -11.04
CA VAL A 185 2.52 -20.08 -10.35
C VAL A 185 1.64 -19.24 -11.27
N ARG A 186 0.58 -18.67 -10.71
CA ARG A 186 -0.39 -17.84 -11.43
C ARG A 186 -0.49 -16.45 -10.83
N THR A 187 -0.87 -15.50 -11.67
CA THR A 187 -1.24 -14.14 -11.28
C THR A 187 -2.57 -13.75 -11.90
N SER A 188 -3.22 -12.71 -11.37
CA SER A 188 -4.40 -12.08 -11.95
C SER A 188 -4.06 -11.04 -13.03
N VAL A 189 -2.81 -10.96 -13.49
CA VAL A 189 -2.39 -9.95 -14.47
C VAL A 189 -2.78 -10.41 -15.87
N LEU A 190 -3.74 -9.72 -16.48
CA LEU A 190 -4.10 -9.87 -17.88
C LEU A 190 -3.00 -9.26 -18.76
N THR A 191 -2.50 -10.01 -19.74
CA THR A 191 -1.47 -9.55 -20.67
C THR A 191 -1.59 -10.27 -22.02
N CYS A 192 -0.68 -9.97 -22.94
CA CYS A 192 -0.50 -10.66 -24.22
C CYS A 192 1.00 -10.80 -24.53
N ALA A 193 1.35 -11.65 -25.51
CA ALA A 193 2.76 -11.93 -25.83
C ALA A 193 3.55 -10.69 -26.24
N ASP A 194 2.93 -9.72 -26.93
CA ASP A 194 3.58 -8.49 -27.39
C ASP A 194 3.89 -7.52 -26.22
N TRP A 195 3.29 -7.75 -25.05
CA TRP A 195 3.50 -6.97 -23.84
C TRP A 195 4.51 -7.59 -22.87
N LEU A 196 5.15 -8.71 -23.23
CA LEU A 196 6.11 -9.42 -22.39
C LEU A 196 7.52 -9.35 -22.98
N ASP A 197 8.53 -9.56 -22.12
CA ASP A 197 9.95 -9.56 -22.51
C ASP A 197 10.33 -8.30 -23.33
N LEU A 198 9.82 -7.14 -22.92
CA LEU A 198 9.88 -5.87 -23.66
C LEU A 198 11.30 -5.36 -23.84
N ALA A 199 12.18 -5.61 -22.85
CA ALA A 199 13.56 -5.13 -22.82
C ALA A 199 13.67 -3.65 -23.24
N CYS A 200 12.76 -2.82 -22.74
CA CYS A 200 12.63 -1.42 -23.14
C CYS A 200 13.38 -0.54 -22.16
N PRO A 201 14.47 0.14 -22.56
CA PRO A 201 15.09 1.16 -21.73
C PRO A 201 14.04 2.20 -21.30
N LEU A 202 14.11 2.66 -20.06
CA LEU A 202 13.25 3.74 -19.57
C LEU A 202 14.02 5.05 -19.60
N ASP A 203 14.24 5.54 -20.81
CA ASP A 203 14.86 6.83 -21.12
C ASP A 203 13.95 7.62 -22.09
N PRO A 204 14.19 8.93 -22.29
CA PRO A 204 13.33 9.74 -23.16
C PRO A 204 13.28 9.30 -24.64
N GLU A 205 14.21 8.44 -25.09
CA GLU A 205 14.18 7.91 -26.45
C GLU A 205 13.21 6.75 -26.60
N HIS A 206 12.91 5.99 -25.56
CA HIS A 206 12.09 4.79 -25.62
C HIS A 206 10.79 4.89 -24.81
N ASP A 207 10.78 5.70 -23.74
CA ASP A 207 9.64 6.03 -22.90
C ASP A 207 9.05 7.38 -23.34
N ARG A 208 8.04 7.29 -24.20
CA ARG A 208 7.43 8.41 -24.93
C ARG A 208 5.94 8.57 -24.65
N ALA A 209 5.46 8.08 -23.51
CA ALA A 209 4.06 8.23 -23.14
C ALA A 209 3.68 9.72 -23.06
N ALA A 210 2.54 10.07 -23.67
CA ALA A 210 2.10 11.45 -23.80
C ALA A 210 1.05 11.83 -22.75
N LEU A 211 0.98 13.11 -22.41
CA LEU A 211 -0.17 13.65 -21.67
C LEU A 211 -1.30 14.04 -22.64
N ALA A 212 -2.40 13.30 -22.62
CA ALA A 212 -3.59 13.54 -23.45
C ALA A 212 -4.38 14.78 -23.00
N SER A 213 -4.63 14.92 -21.69
CA SER A 213 -5.42 16.01 -21.12
C SER A 213 -4.99 16.32 -19.69
N LEU A 214 -4.97 17.62 -19.36
CA LEU A 214 -4.81 18.12 -17.99
C LEU A 214 -6.13 18.13 -17.20
N SER A 215 -7.26 18.10 -17.90
CA SER A 215 -8.56 18.04 -17.25
C SER A 215 -8.77 16.62 -16.74
N ALA A 216 -9.03 16.49 -15.44
CA ALA A 216 -9.58 15.26 -14.91
C ALA A 216 -10.93 15.03 -15.59
N GLU A 217 -10.99 14.02 -16.45
CA GLU A 217 -12.28 13.51 -16.90
C GLU A 217 -12.82 12.61 -15.79
N ASP A 218 -14.03 12.92 -15.33
CA ASP A 218 -14.71 12.13 -14.32
C ASP A 218 -14.91 10.71 -14.88
N GLY A 219 -14.22 9.74 -14.26
CA GLY A 219 -14.48 8.32 -14.51
C GLY A 219 -15.95 8.08 -14.27
N GLY A 220 -16.60 7.34 -15.17
CA GLY A 220 -18.05 7.35 -15.36
C GLY A 220 -18.92 7.30 -14.08
N GLU A 221 -20.15 7.80 -14.23
CA GLU A 221 -21.13 8.02 -13.16
C GLU A 221 -21.16 6.92 -12.06
N VAL A 222 -20.97 7.33 -10.81
CA VAL A 222 -21.04 6.46 -9.63
C VAL A 222 -22.51 6.30 -9.24
N ASP A 223 -23.02 5.07 -9.32
CA ASP A 223 -24.40 4.80 -8.93
C ASP A 223 -24.59 4.78 -7.40
N ALA A 224 -25.85 4.63 -6.95
CA ALA A 224 -26.17 4.60 -5.53
C ALA A 224 -25.44 3.48 -4.76
N THR A 225 -25.15 2.35 -5.40
CA THR A 225 -24.42 1.23 -4.79
C THR A 225 -22.95 1.58 -4.63
N GLY A 226 -22.32 2.17 -5.65
CA GLY A 226 -20.96 2.69 -5.59
C GLY A 226 -20.80 3.78 -4.54
N LEU A 227 -21.74 4.73 -4.46
CA LEU A 227 -21.74 5.80 -3.46
C LEU A 227 -21.86 5.27 -2.02
N ASP A 228 -22.71 4.27 -1.80
CA ASP A 228 -22.84 3.65 -0.48
C ASP A 228 -21.56 2.90 -0.06
N ALA A 229 -20.95 2.18 -0.99
CA ALA A 229 -19.69 1.47 -0.77
C ALA A 229 -18.52 2.43 -0.53
N ALA A 230 -18.47 3.55 -1.25
CA ALA A 230 -17.49 4.60 -1.04
C ALA A 230 -17.64 5.27 0.34
N ALA A 231 -18.86 5.62 0.74
CA ALA A 231 -19.13 6.14 2.08
C ALA A 231 -18.79 5.13 3.19
N GLN A 232 -19.03 3.84 2.94
CA GLN A 232 -18.61 2.75 3.82
C GLN A 232 -17.09 2.67 3.95
N ARG A 233 -16.35 2.76 2.84
CA ARG A 233 -14.89 2.78 2.84
C ARG A 233 -14.35 3.93 3.68
N LEU A 234 -14.89 5.15 3.55
CA LEU A 234 -14.45 6.29 4.36
C LEU A 234 -14.70 6.09 5.86
N ALA A 235 -15.84 5.52 6.23
CA ALA A 235 -16.12 5.20 7.63
C ALA A 235 -15.12 4.17 8.18
N GLU A 236 -14.79 3.14 7.40
CA GLU A 236 -13.82 2.11 7.78
C GLU A 236 -12.40 2.68 7.89
N THR A 237 -11.97 3.54 6.96
CA THR A 237 -10.69 4.26 7.00
C THR A 237 -10.52 5.05 8.30
N LEU A 238 -11.56 5.77 8.73
CA LEU A 238 -11.56 6.50 10.00
C LEU A 238 -11.48 5.55 11.19
N GLU A 239 -12.16 4.40 11.12
CA GLU A 239 -12.16 3.40 12.18
C GLU A 239 -10.82 2.71 12.35
N THR A 240 -10.13 2.42 11.25
CA THR A 240 -8.79 1.82 11.26
C THR A 240 -7.66 2.84 11.45
N ASN A 241 -7.98 4.14 11.53
CA ASN A 241 -7.01 5.24 11.51
C ASN A 241 -6.06 5.16 10.30
N THR A 242 -6.57 4.71 9.16
CA THR A 242 -5.81 4.72 7.91
C THR A 242 -5.90 6.12 7.31
N ARG A 243 -4.78 6.65 6.81
CA ARG A 243 -4.75 7.97 6.18
C ARG A 243 -5.13 7.84 4.71
N LEU A 244 -6.05 8.68 4.24
CA LEU A 244 -6.44 8.77 2.83
C LEU A 244 -6.10 10.17 2.31
N VAL A 245 -4.94 10.32 1.68
CA VAL A 245 -4.50 11.61 1.13
C VAL A 245 -4.87 11.68 -0.34
N ASP A 246 -5.58 12.74 -0.74
CA ASP A 246 -5.84 12.97 -2.16
C ASP A 246 -4.58 13.51 -2.86
N ALA A 247 -4.25 12.90 -3.98
CA ALA A 247 -3.13 13.25 -4.84
C ALA A 247 -3.53 13.06 -6.30
N ALA A 248 -2.88 13.78 -7.21
CA ALA A 248 -3.09 13.55 -8.63
C ALA A 248 -2.45 12.22 -9.04
N LEU A 249 -3.12 11.47 -9.91
CA LEU A 249 -2.61 10.23 -10.50
C LEU A 249 -2.68 10.33 -12.02
N TYR A 250 -1.78 9.63 -12.69
CA TYR A 250 -1.96 9.33 -14.11
C TYR A 250 -2.93 8.16 -14.27
N ARG A 251 -3.95 8.36 -15.11
CA ARG A 251 -4.80 7.27 -15.62
C ARG A 251 -4.38 6.95 -17.05
N LEU A 252 -4.27 5.67 -17.39
CA LEU A 252 -3.95 5.24 -18.74
C LEU A 252 -5.16 5.45 -19.65
N VAL A 253 -4.94 6.05 -20.82
CA VAL A 253 -5.98 6.38 -21.81
C VAL A 253 -5.76 5.64 -23.12
N ASP A 254 -4.51 5.38 -23.45
CA ASP A 254 -4.10 4.69 -24.67
C ASP A 254 -2.90 3.79 -24.41
N ILE A 255 -2.84 2.64 -25.07
CA ILE A 255 -1.75 1.66 -24.96
C ILE A 255 -1.05 1.55 -26.32
N ASP A 256 0.21 1.96 -26.36
CA ASP A 256 1.11 1.72 -27.49
C ASP A 256 2.45 1.22 -26.94
N ILE A 257 2.56 -0.10 -26.76
CA ILE A 257 3.68 -0.75 -26.08
C ILE A 257 4.15 -1.91 -26.94
N GLY A 258 5.48 -2.06 -27.05
CA GLY A 258 6.12 -3.18 -27.71
C GLY A 258 7.58 -3.29 -27.34
N ARG A 259 8.27 -4.28 -27.91
CA ARG A 259 9.68 -4.50 -27.60
C ARG A 259 10.53 -3.26 -27.90
N GLY A 260 11.25 -2.76 -26.89
CA GLY A 260 12.06 -1.54 -27.01
C GLY A 260 11.24 -0.25 -27.17
N HIS A 261 9.93 -0.26 -26.89
CA HIS A 261 9.05 0.88 -27.10
C HIS A 261 7.95 0.97 -26.04
N LEU A 262 7.89 2.11 -25.36
CA LEU A 262 6.81 2.45 -24.44
C LEU A 262 6.23 3.81 -24.84
N ALA A 263 5.00 3.82 -25.31
CA ALA A 263 4.23 5.02 -25.59
C ALA A 263 2.78 4.82 -25.13
N GLY A 264 1.85 5.50 -25.81
CA GLY A 264 0.47 5.63 -25.40
C GLY A 264 0.22 6.98 -24.75
N ALA A 265 -0.84 7.08 -23.97
CA ALA A 265 -1.22 8.35 -23.37
C ALA A 265 -1.83 8.20 -21.99
N PHE A 266 -1.54 9.19 -21.15
CA PHE A 266 -2.11 9.35 -19.82
C PHE A 266 -3.00 10.59 -19.75
N GLY A 267 -4.05 10.50 -18.94
CA GLY A 267 -4.83 11.63 -18.44
C GLY A 267 -4.61 11.79 -16.95
N ILE A 268 -5.21 12.84 -16.36
CA ILE A 268 -5.17 13.06 -14.91
C ILE A 268 -6.44 12.51 -14.25
N THR A 269 -6.28 11.91 -13.08
CA THR A 269 -7.36 11.57 -12.12
C THR A 269 -6.87 11.91 -10.70
N SER A 270 -7.70 11.66 -9.68
CA SER A 270 -7.29 11.78 -8.28
C SER A 270 -7.26 10.42 -7.56
N PHE A 271 -6.43 10.32 -6.53
CA PHE A 271 -6.34 9.14 -5.68
C PHE A 271 -7.66 8.87 -4.95
N VAL A 272 -8.37 9.91 -4.50
CA VAL A 272 -9.71 9.75 -3.90
C VAL A 272 -10.68 9.08 -4.87
N GLN A 273 -10.72 9.53 -6.13
CA GLN A 273 -11.60 8.92 -7.14
C GLN A 273 -11.26 7.45 -7.35
N TYR A 274 -9.98 7.11 -7.45
CA TYR A 274 -9.51 5.73 -7.55
C TYR A 274 -9.89 4.89 -6.31
N ALA A 275 -9.56 5.39 -5.11
CA ALA A 275 -9.75 4.71 -3.83
C ALA A 275 -11.23 4.44 -3.49
N LEU A 276 -12.13 5.28 -4.01
CA LEU A 276 -13.58 5.19 -3.79
C LEU A 276 -14.33 4.55 -4.97
N THR A 277 -13.62 4.06 -5.99
CA THR A 277 -14.20 3.31 -7.10
C THR A 277 -13.47 1.99 -7.34
N MET A 278 -12.42 2.01 -8.18
CA MET A 278 -11.72 0.81 -8.63
C MET A 278 -11.02 0.06 -7.49
N ASP A 279 -10.50 0.75 -6.47
CA ASP A 279 -9.88 0.11 -5.30
C ASP A 279 -10.88 -0.69 -4.45
N LEU A 280 -12.18 -0.41 -4.56
CA LEU A 280 -13.21 -1.16 -3.85
C LEU A 280 -13.37 -2.58 -4.41
N LEU A 281 -12.98 -2.82 -5.67
CA LEU A 281 -13.14 -4.09 -6.36
C LEU A 281 -12.31 -5.22 -5.75
N GLU A 282 -11.15 -4.90 -5.17
CA GLU A 282 -10.34 -5.88 -4.45
C GLU A 282 -11.10 -6.38 -3.21
N GLY A 283 -11.56 -5.45 -2.38
CA GLY A 283 -12.28 -5.78 -1.16
C GLY A 283 -13.53 -6.62 -1.42
N GLU A 284 -14.27 -6.29 -2.48
CA GLU A 284 -15.46 -7.03 -2.90
C GLU A 284 -15.15 -8.49 -3.29
N VAL A 285 -14.10 -8.72 -4.09
CA VAL A 285 -13.72 -10.08 -4.50
C VAL A 285 -13.16 -10.87 -3.33
N VAL A 286 -12.29 -10.26 -2.52
CA VAL A 286 -11.70 -10.93 -1.35
C VAL A 286 -12.79 -11.28 -0.34
N ASP A 287 -13.78 -10.42 -0.11
CA ASP A 287 -14.92 -10.73 0.76
C ASP A 287 -15.77 -11.89 0.20
N ALA A 288 -16.06 -11.89 -1.11
CA ALA A 288 -16.80 -12.98 -1.73
C ALA A 288 -16.07 -14.32 -1.54
N LEU A 289 -14.76 -14.37 -1.79
CA LEU A 289 -13.95 -15.58 -1.61
C LEU A 289 -13.85 -16.00 -0.14
N ALA A 290 -13.63 -15.04 0.77
CA ALA A 290 -13.52 -15.29 2.20
C ALA A 290 -14.82 -15.86 2.81
N ASP A 291 -15.97 -15.47 2.26
CA ASP A 291 -17.29 -15.98 2.63
C ASP A 291 -17.67 -17.28 1.90
N GLY A 292 -16.81 -17.79 1.01
CA GLY A 292 -17.08 -18.99 0.20
C GLY A 292 -18.15 -18.78 -0.87
N ARG A 293 -18.40 -17.53 -1.28
CA ARG A 293 -19.33 -17.17 -2.36
C ARG A 293 -18.62 -17.26 -3.71
N GLY A 294 -19.28 -17.82 -4.71
CA GLY A 294 -18.76 -17.83 -6.08
C GLY A 294 -18.72 -16.42 -6.68
N LEU A 295 -17.72 -16.14 -7.52
CA LEU A 295 -17.62 -14.86 -8.24
C LEU A 295 -18.66 -14.82 -9.37
N THR A 296 -19.77 -14.15 -9.10
CA THR A 296 -20.87 -13.95 -10.05
C THR A 296 -21.25 -12.48 -10.03
N GLY A 297 -21.89 -11.98 -11.10
CA GLY A 297 -22.34 -10.59 -11.15
C GLY A 297 -23.37 -10.21 -10.07
N GLU A 298 -24.01 -11.19 -9.42
CA GLU A 298 -24.89 -10.97 -8.26
C GLU A 298 -24.09 -10.78 -6.96
N ASN A 299 -22.99 -11.54 -6.79
CA ASN A 299 -22.13 -11.43 -5.62
C ASN A 299 -21.11 -10.29 -5.70
N LEU A 300 -20.90 -9.74 -6.90
CA LEU A 300 -19.93 -8.68 -7.19
C LEU A 300 -20.59 -7.47 -7.89
N PRO A 301 -21.54 -6.78 -7.24
CA PRO A 301 -22.26 -5.65 -7.84
C PRO A 301 -21.35 -4.50 -8.30
N LEU A 302 -20.29 -4.16 -7.53
CA LEU A 302 -19.35 -3.10 -7.91
C LEU A 302 -18.53 -3.54 -9.13
N ARG A 303 -18.00 -4.77 -9.15
CA ARG A 303 -17.28 -5.29 -10.33
C ARG A 303 -18.18 -5.34 -11.55
N ARG A 304 -19.43 -5.78 -11.41
CA ARG A 304 -20.41 -5.76 -12.50
C ARG A 304 -20.64 -4.35 -13.05
N ARG A 305 -20.48 -3.32 -12.22
CA ARG A 305 -20.64 -1.92 -12.64
C ARG A 305 -19.40 -1.35 -13.31
N TYR A 306 -18.22 -1.59 -12.73
CA TYR A 306 -16.98 -0.91 -13.11
C TYR A 306 -16.05 -1.73 -14.01
N LEU A 307 -16.06 -3.05 -13.89
CA LEU A 307 -15.17 -3.95 -14.62
C LEU A 307 -15.88 -5.28 -14.99
N PRO A 308 -17.03 -5.24 -15.69
CA PRO A 308 -17.90 -6.42 -15.87
C PRO A 308 -17.33 -7.50 -16.77
N ASP A 309 -16.56 -7.11 -17.79
CA ASP A 309 -16.14 -7.97 -18.89
C ASP A 309 -14.75 -7.55 -19.39
N THR A 310 -14.10 -8.42 -20.17
CA THR A 310 -12.72 -8.17 -20.64
C THR A 310 -12.62 -7.00 -21.62
N ARG A 311 -13.71 -6.69 -22.34
CA ARG A 311 -13.77 -5.51 -23.20
C ARG A 311 -13.65 -4.23 -22.38
N VAL A 312 -14.31 -4.13 -21.22
CA VAL A 312 -14.13 -2.99 -20.30
C VAL A 312 -12.75 -3.02 -19.63
N VAL A 313 -12.19 -4.20 -19.35
CA VAL A 313 -10.81 -4.30 -18.84
C VAL A 313 -9.82 -3.66 -19.82
N LEU A 314 -9.94 -3.95 -21.11
CA LEU A 314 -9.03 -3.45 -22.15
C LEU A 314 -9.35 -2.01 -22.62
N ASP A 315 -10.57 -1.52 -22.39
CA ASP A 315 -10.94 -0.12 -22.62
C ASP A 315 -10.40 0.80 -21.51
N VAL A 316 -9.07 0.97 -21.49
CA VAL A 316 -8.39 1.74 -20.44
C VAL A 316 -8.81 3.21 -20.42
N GLY A 317 -9.08 3.81 -21.59
CA GLY A 317 -9.54 5.18 -21.72
C GLY A 317 -10.95 5.44 -21.21
N GLY A 318 -11.84 4.44 -21.27
CA GLY A 318 -13.23 4.52 -20.82
C GLY A 318 -13.45 4.39 -19.30
N ARG A 319 -12.39 4.22 -18.50
CA ARG A 319 -12.48 4.02 -17.04
C ARG A 319 -11.34 4.68 -16.28
N THR A 320 -11.46 4.70 -14.94
CA THR A 320 -10.35 5.10 -14.05
C THR A 320 -9.29 3.99 -14.03
N CYS A 321 -8.47 3.89 -15.08
CA CYS A 321 -7.37 2.93 -15.13
C CYS A 321 -6.11 3.56 -14.51
N ALA A 322 -6.05 3.65 -13.17
CA ALA A 322 -4.92 4.25 -12.44
C ALA A 322 -4.04 3.15 -11.86
N GLY A 323 -2.78 3.09 -12.31
CA GLY A 323 -1.84 2.04 -11.94
C GLY A 323 -0.45 2.62 -11.75
N GLY A 324 0.57 1.79 -11.89
CA GLY A 324 1.92 2.30 -11.72
C GLY A 324 3.01 1.36 -12.17
N ALA A 325 4.18 1.60 -11.58
CA ALA A 325 5.40 0.94 -11.92
C ALA A 325 6.03 0.31 -10.69
N LEU A 326 6.68 -0.81 -10.91
CA LEU A 326 7.38 -1.54 -9.87
C LEU A 326 8.57 -2.25 -10.46
N ALA A 327 9.70 -2.26 -9.76
CA ALA A 327 10.94 -2.78 -10.30
C ALA A 327 11.59 -3.81 -9.38
N LEU A 328 12.08 -4.91 -9.96
CA LEU A 328 13.08 -5.75 -9.29
C LEU A 328 14.39 -4.98 -9.24
N THR A 329 14.90 -4.69 -8.04
CA THR A 329 16.22 -4.07 -7.89
C THR A 329 17.29 -5.13 -7.67
N ALA A 330 18.29 -5.13 -8.56
CA ALA A 330 19.45 -6.02 -8.57
C ALA A 330 20.75 -5.20 -8.48
N ILE A 331 21.56 -5.40 -7.43
CA ILE A 331 22.77 -4.60 -7.17
C ILE A 331 23.98 -5.51 -7.12
N ALA A 332 24.96 -5.28 -7.99
CA ALA A 332 26.20 -6.04 -8.02
C ALA A 332 26.98 -5.88 -6.72
N ARG A 333 27.41 -6.99 -6.14
CA ARG A 333 28.26 -7.03 -4.94
C ARG A 333 29.53 -7.81 -5.22
N PRO A 334 30.67 -7.37 -4.66
CA PRO A 334 31.90 -8.14 -4.71
C PRO A 334 31.79 -9.39 -3.82
N ALA A 335 32.63 -10.37 -4.11
CA ALA A 335 32.96 -11.42 -3.16
C ALA A 335 33.51 -10.80 -1.87
N GLY A 336 33.30 -11.48 -0.74
CA GLY A 336 33.75 -10.97 0.55
C GLY A 336 33.63 -11.99 1.68
N PRO A 337 33.85 -11.58 2.94
CA PRO A 337 33.91 -12.51 4.06
C PRO A 337 32.65 -13.36 4.28
N ARG A 338 31.49 -12.87 3.81
CA ARG A 338 30.18 -13.56 3.90
C ARG A 338 29.68 -14.12 2.56
N ARG A 339 30.41 -13.91 1.46
CA ARG A 339 30.00 -14.26 0.08
C ARG A 339 31.18 -14.79 -0.70
N ALA A 340 31.14 -16.06 -1.08
CA ALA A 340 32.26 -16.72 -1.76
C ALA A 340 32.48 -16.20 -3.19
N GLN A 341 31.41 -15.78 -3.88
CA GLN A 341 31.44 -15.32 -5.26
C GLN A 341 30.71 -13.98 -5.38
N PRO A 342 31.05 -13.15 -6.39
CA PRO A 342 30.29 -11.96 -6.71
C PRO A 342 28.88 -12.31 -7.18
N ASP A 343 27.88 -11.53 -6.77
CA ASP A 343 26.47 -11.76 -7.08
C ASP A 343 25.73 -10.45 -7.34
N TYR A 344 24.48 -10.54 -7.79
CA TYR A 344 23.50 -9.48 -7.55
C TYR A 344 22.76 -9.72 -6.23
N LEU A 345 22.68 -8.69 -5.40
CA LEU A 345 21.69 -8.57 -4.34
C LEU A 345 20.34 -8.24 -4.95
N LEU A 346 19.33 -9.07 -4.67
CA LEU A 346 17.93 -8.80 -5.01
C LEU A 346 17.20 -8.28 -3.78
N LEU A 347 16.39 -7.24 -3.96
CA LEU A 347 15.59 -6.62 -2.91
C LEU A 347 14.11 -6.99 -3.05
N VAL A 348 13.51 -7.44 -1.94
CA VAL A 348 12.06 -7.74 -1.86
C VAL A 348 11.51 -7.11 -0.59
N GLN A 349 10.42 -6.36 -0.72
CA GLN A 349 9.73 -5.72 0.39
C GLN A 349 8.62 -6.65 0.92
N GLU A 350 8.42 -6.66 2.23
CA GLU A 350 7.22 -7.21 2.87
C GLU A 350 6.41 -6.05 3.47
N ARG A 351 5.21 -5.81 2.93
CA ARG A 351 4.33 -4.74 3.44
C ARG A 351 3.50 -5.22 4.62
N GLY A 352 3.41 -4.34 5.63
CA GLY A 352 2.70 -4.60 6.87
C GLY A 352 1.20 -4.41 6.84
N GLY A 353 0.53 -5.04 7.81
CA GLY A 353 -0.93 -5.03 7.96
C GLY A 353 -1.57 -3.70 8.39
N ARG A 354 -0.87 -2.57 8.25
CA ARG A 354 -1.39 -1.21 8.55
C ARG A 354 -1.97 -0.49 7.33
N VAL A 355 -1.74 -1.01 6.12
CA VAL A 355 -2.36 -0.51 4.89
C VAL A 355 -3.67 -1.28 4.65
N LEU A 356 -4.75 -0.58 4.32
CA LEU A 356 -6.02 -1.18 3.92
C LEU A 356 -5.74 -2.19 2.80
N ASN A 357 -6.04 -3.47 3.06
CA ASN A 357 -5.97 -4.61 2.12
C ASN A 357 -4.68 -5.45 2.01
N ALA A 358 -3.63 -5.24 2.82
CA ALA A 358 -2.42 -6.08 2.72
C ALA A 358 -1.96 -6.68 4.05
N ALA A 359 -2.47 -7.87 4.41
CA ALA A 359 -1.77 -8.71 5.38
C ALA A 359 -0.55 -9.34 4.71
N ARG A 360 0.67 -8.89 5.09
CA ARG A 360 1.98 -9.48 4.70
C ARG A 360 2.10 -9.83 3.22
N ARG A 361 2.08 -8.82 2.35
CA ARG A 361 2.29 -9.03 0.91
C ARG A 361 3.74 -8.77 0.51
N LEU A 362 4.34 -9.73 -0.20
CA LEU A 362 5.64 -9.56 -0.85
C LEU A 362 5.46 -8.77 -2.15
N ALA A 363 6.39 -7.85 -2.40
CA ALA A 363 6.50 -7.11 -3.65
C ALA A 363 7.96 -6.80 -3.95
N VAL A 364 8.27 -6.56 -5.22
CA VAL A 364 9.55 -5.96 -5.62
C VAL A 364 9.57 -4.47 -5.22
N ILE A 365 10.76 -3.88 -5.17
CA ILE A 365 10.97 -2.49 -4.73
C ILE A 365 11.98 -1.80 -5.66
N PRO A 366 11.71 -0.56 -6.12
CA PRO A 366 10.59 0.30 -5.76
C PRO A 366 9.22 -0.15 -6.31
N LYS A 367 8.13 0.30 -5.68
CA LYS A 367 6.75 0.13 -6.16
C LYS A 367 5.92 1.38 -5.88
N CYS A 368 5.21 1.86 -6.90
CA CYS A 368 4.44 3.10 -6.80
C CYS A 368 3.19 3.12 -7.66
N PHE A 369 2.32 4.09 -7.39
CA PHE A 369 1.41 4.61 -8.41
C PHE A 369 2.17 5.57 -9.33
N HIS A 370 1.74 5.65 -10.58
CA HIS A 370 2.25 6.66 -11.50
C HIS A 370 1.57 8.00 -11.21
N GLU A 371 2.33 8.99 -10.79
CA GLU A 371 1.85 10.30 -10.38
C GLU A 371 2.69 11.44 -10.95
N PRO A 372 2.08 12.60 -11.27
CA PRO A 372 2.81 13.81 -11.59
C PRO A 372 3.48 14.39 -10.34
N LEU A 373 4.71 14.90 -10.50
CA LEU A 373 5.45 15.58 -9.44
C LEU A 373 5.41 17.10 -9.63
N ALA A 374 5.97 17.59 -10.74
CA ALA A 374 6.09 19.02 -11.03
C ALA A 374 5.82 19.33 -12.51
N ASP A 375 6.38 18.55 -13.43
CA ASP A 375 6.14 18.70 -14.87
C ASP A 375 5.23 17.58 -15.36
N TYR A 376 3.95 17.90 -15.51
CA TYR A 376 2.92 16.91 -15.86
C TYR A 376 3.10 16.29 -17.26
N ARG A 377 4.03 16.79 -18.09
CA ARG A 377 4.32 16.21 -19.40
C ARG A 377 5.60 15.40 -19.40
N GLU A 378 6.60 15.78 -18.62
CA GLU A 378 7.82 14.98 -18.48
C GLU A 378 7.61 13.82 -17.49
N ASP A 379 6.78 14.04 -16.48
CA ASP A 379 6.46 13.05 -15.44
C ASP A 379 5.56 11.91 -15.95
N THR A 380 5.06 11.95 -17.20
CA THR A 380 4.37 10.80 -17.83
C THR A 380 5.32 9.67 -18.18
N GLN A 381 6.63 9.90 -18.14
CA GLN A 381 7.62 8.84 -18.31
C GLN A 381 7.63 7.94 -17.07
N ILE A 382 7.46 6.64 -17.28
CA ILE A 382 7.59 5.61 -16.26
C ILE A 382 9.00 5.62 -15.64
N GLY A 383 10.03 5.88 -16.45
CA GLY A 383 11.41 6.02 -15.98
C GLY A 383 11.60 7.17 -14.98
N THR A 384 10.92 8.30 -15.17
CA THR A 384 10.95 9.44 -14.24
C THR A 384 10.32 9.05 -12.91
N THR A 385 9.18 8.35 -12.96
CA THR A 385 8.51 7.85 -11.75
C THR A 385 9.39 6.88 -10.99
N LEU A 386 9.98 5.86 -11.62
CA LEU A 386 10.81 4.89 -10.91
C LEU A 386 12.07 5.53 -10.31
N ARG A 387 12.69 6.51 -10.97
CA ARG A 387 13.81 7.26 -10.37
C ARG A 387 13.40 8.06 -9.14
N ARG A 388 12.22 8.68 -9.16
CA ARG A 388 11.62 9.36 -8.01
C ARG A 388 11.45 8.40 -6.84
N GLU A 389 10.91 7.22 -7.09
CA GLU A 389 10.68 6.18 -6.09
C GLU A 389 11.97 5.55 -5.57
N MET A 390 13.03 5.46 -6.38
CA MET A 390 14.34 5.05 -5.88
C MET A 390 14.88 6.05 -4.84
N GLU A 391 14.73 7.37 -5.06
CA GLU A 391 15.10 8.38 -4.07
C GLU A 391 14.31 8.22 -2.76
N GLU A 392 13.01 8.01 -2.87
CA GLU A 392 12.12 7.91 -1.72
C GLU A 392 12.26 6.57 -0.99
N GLU A 393 12.02 5.45 -1.67
CA GLU A 393 11.89 4.12 -1.07
C GLU A 393 13.22 3.43 -0.81
N LEU A 394 14.29 3.73 -1.57
CA LEU A 394 15.59 3.08 -1.41
C LEU A 394 16.64 3.98 -0.76
N PHE A 395 16.63 5.28 -1.03
CA PHE A 395 17.67 6.22 -0.60
C PHE A 395 17.23 7.18 0.52
N GLY A 396 15.99 7.03 1.02
CA GLY A 396 15.50 7.65 2.27
C GLY A 396 15.21 9.15 2.16
N ARG A 397 14.73 9.61 1.00
CA ARG A 397 14.40 11.03 0.75
C ARG A 397 12.89 11.30 0.82
N ASP A 398 12.40 11.52 2.04
CA ASP A 398 10.96 11.72 2.31
C ASP A 398 10.36 13.03 1.73
N ASP A 399 11.18 14.01 1.31
CA ASP A 399 10.68 15.28 0.72
C ASP A 399 10.31 15.16 -0.76
N VAL A 400 10.49 13.98 -1.36
CA VAL A 400 10.01 13.63 -2.70
C VAL A 400 8.52 13.25 -2.67
N ASP A 401 8.04 12.74 -1.54
CA ASP A 401 6.64 12.37 -1.36
C ASP A 401 5.74 13.61 -1.32
N GLY A 402 4.89 13.74 -2.35
CA GLY A 402 3.92 14.82 -2.49
C GLY A 402 2.84 14.84 -1.39
N THR A 403 2.72 13.78 -0.59
CA THR A 403 1.70 13.58 0.44
C THR A 403 2.18 13.87 1.87
N ILE A 404 3.51 13.95 2.09
CA ILE A 404 4.12 14.10 3.42
C ILE A 404 4.72 15.49 3.65
N SER A 405 5.36 16.12 2.65
CA SER A 405 6.14 17.35 2.90
C SER A 405 5.29 18.64 2.92
N ALA A 406 5.49 19.45 3.97
CA ALA A 406 4.89 20.78 4.10
C ALA A 406 5.53 21.84 3.17
N GLN A 407 6.69 21.55 2.58
CA GLN A 407 7.43 22.46 1.71
C GLN A 407 7.55 21.85 0.30
N ARG A 408 6.88 22.47 -0.68
CA ARG A 408 6.92 22.04 -2.09
C ARG A 408 8.07 22.72 -2.80
N HIS A 409 9.03 21.93 -3.28
CA HIS A 409 10.12 22.41 -4.14
C HIS A 409 9.65 22.44 -5.60
N ALA A 410 10.10 23.44 -6.37
CA ALA A 410 9.74 23.56 -7.78
C ALA A 410 10.33 22.43 -8.65
N ASP A 411 11.51 21.94 -8.27
CA ASP A 411 12.14 20.75 -8.84
C ASP A 411 12.74 19.91 -7.70
N PRO A 412 11.98 18.93 -7.17
CA PRO A 412 12.46 18.05 -6.13
C PRO A 412 13.58 17.12 -6.60
N MET A 413 13.73 16.86 -7.90
CA MET A 413 14.75 15.97 -8.49
C MET A 413 15.96 16.73 -9.04
N HIS A 414 16.07 18.04 -8.77
CA HIS A 414 17.21 18.86 -9.19
C HIS A 414 18.55 18.23 -8.75
N PRO A 415 19.61 18.21 -9.61
CA PRO A 415 20.88 17.53 -9.31
C PRO A 415 21.53 17.90 -7.97
N ALA A 416 21.38 19.16 -7.53
CA ALA A 416 21.90 19.64 -6.25
C ALA A 416 21.16 19.10 -5.01
N ARG A 417 20.00 18.45 -5.19
CA ARG A 417 19.17 17.88 -4.12
C ARG A 417 19.22 16.37 -4.04
N LEU A 418 19.73 15.70 -5.08
CA LEU A 418 19.79 14.24 -5.13
C LEU A 418 20.53 13.68 -3.91
N SER A 419 20.11 12.52 -3.42
CA SER A 419 20.86 11.77 -2.42
C SER A 419 22.23 11.37 -2.98
N ALA A 420 23.17 11.01 -2.09
CA ALA A 420 24.49 10.56 -2.55
C ALA A 420 24.42 9.33 -3.50
N PRO A 421 23.62 8.28 -3.20
CA PRO A 421 23.46 7.15 -4.12
C PRO A 421 22.85 7.55 -5.47
N MET A 422 21.79 8.37 -5.50
CA MET A 422 21.18 8.77 -6.76
C MET A 422 22.09 9.68 -7.59
N ARG A 423 22.80 10.61 -6.95
CA ARG A 423 23.79 11.45 -7.64
C ARG A 423 24.87 10.61 -8.31
N TRP A 424 25.35 9.57 -7.63
CA TRP A 424 26.30 8.63 -8.20
C TRP A 424 25.73 7.95 -9.45
N LEU A 425 24.48 7.46 -9.42
CA LEU A 425 23.85 6.84 -10.59
C LEU A 425 23.71 7.80 -11.78
N VAL A 426 23.48 9.09 -11.52
CA VAL A 426 23.44 10.12 -12.57
C VAL A 426 24.83 10.42 -13.14
N GLU A 427 25.88 10.41 -12.30
CA GLU A 427 27.26 10.65 -12.72
C GLU A 427 27.87 9.46 -13.50
N TYR A 428 27.38 8.24 -13.25
CA TYR A 428 27.85 7.00 -13.89
C TYR A 428 26.72 6.27 -14.62
N PRO A 429 26.20 6.80 -15.74
CA PRO A 429 25.07 6.22 -16.46
C PRO A 429 25.37 4.82 -17.02
N ASP A 430 26.63 4.50 -17.32
CA ASP A 430 27.03 3.17 -17.82
C ASP A 430 27.12 2.11 -16.69
N ALA A 431 27.04 2.52 -15.43
CA ALA A 431 27.15 1.62 -14.29
C ALA A 431 25.85 0.89 -13.94
N TRP A 432 24.73 1.30 -14.53
CA TRP A 432 23.41 0.76 -14.24
C TRP A 432 22.46 0.84 -15.44
N ALA A 433 21.36 0.10 -15.36
CA ALA A 433 20.28 0.12 -16.34
C ALA A 433 18.93 0.13 -15.63
N LEU A 434 17.96 0.78 -16.28
CA LEU A 434 16.56 0.77 -15.89
C LEU A 434 15.72 0.43 -17.12
N GLU A 435 15.06 -0.73 -17.09
CA GLU A 435 14.29 -1.26 -18.22
C GLU A 435 12.89 -1.67 -17.78
N CYS A 436 11.89 -1.38 -18.62
CA CYS A 436 10.58 -2.00 -18.54
C CYS A 436 10.66 -3.39 -19.16
N THR A 437 10.21 -4.39 -18.40
CA THR A 437 10.29 -5.81 -18.77
C THR A 437 8.99 -6.35 -19.33
N GLY A 438 7.85 -5.74 -19.00
CA GLY A 438 6.54 -6.16 -19.45
C GLY A 438 5.46 -5.13 -19.17
N PHE A 439 4.22 -5.47 -19.52
CA PHE A 439 3.03 -4.70 -19.22
C PHE A 439 1.84 -5.63 -19.00
N GLY A 440 0.92 -5.22 -18.13
CA GLY A 440 -0.34 -5.93 -17.95
C GLY A 440 -1.37 -5.15 -17.15
N ILE A 441 -2.58 -5.71 -17.08
CA ILE A 441 -3.70 -5.14 -16.33
C ILE A 441 -4.07 -6.11 -15.20
N ASN A 442 -3.92 -5.69 -13.96
CA ASN A 442 -4.24 -6.50 -12.80
C ASN A 442 -5.75 -6.60 -12.61
N LEU A 443 -6.34 -7.79 -12.85
CA LEU A 443 -7.79 -8.00 -12.77
C LEU A 443 -8.37 -7.80 -11.37
N VAL A 444 -7.54 -7.71 -10.33
CA VAL A 444 -8.00 -7.42 -8.95
C VAL A 444 -8.63 -6.04 -8.86
N SER A 445 -7.99 -5.00 -9.40
CA SER A 445 -8.47 -3.61 -9.36
C SER A 445 -8.76 -3.04 -10.75
N GLY A 446 -8.29 -3.69 -11.82
CA GLY A 446 -8.28 -3.15 -13.18
C GLY A 446 -7.10 -2.21 -13.45
N ASN A 447 -6.12 -2.11 -12.56
CA ASN A 447 -4.98 -1.20 -12.73
C ASN A 447 -4.00 -1.72 -13.76
N TYR A 448 -3.31 -0.81 -14.45
CA TYR A 448 -2.15 -1.18 -15.25
C TYR A 448 -0.92 -1.39 -14.36
N GLU A 449 0.00 -2.23 -14.81
CA GLU A 449 1.25 -2.54 -14.12
C GLU A 449 2.40 -2.51 -15.14
N TYR A 450 3.44 -1.71 -14.85
CA TYR A 450 4.70 -1.66 -15.60
C TYR A 450 5.83 -2.36 -14.81
N PRO A 451 5.92 -3.71 -14.87
CA PRO A 451 7.03 -4.43 -14.27
C PRO A 451 8.36 -4.04 -14.92
N SER A 452 9.33 -3.68 -14.08
CA SER A 452 10.62 -3.15 -14.52
C SER A 452 11.78 -3.84 -13.80
N LEU A 453 12.99 -3.58 -14.27
CA LEU A 453 14.24 -4.08 -13.71
C LEU A 453 15.21 -2.92 -13.54
N VAL A 454 15.67 -2.71 -12.31
CA VAL A 454 16.82 -1.85 -12.00
C VAL A 454 18.01 -2.78 -11.83
N VAL A 455 19.06 -2.62 -12.65
CA VAL A 455 20.31 -3.35 -12.44
C VAL A 455 21.46 -2.37 -12.27
N ILE A 456 22.14 -2.43 -11.13
CA ILE A 456 23.38 -1.69 -10.88
C ILE A 456 24.52 -2.70 -11.03
N HIS A 457 25.26 -2.61 -12.12
CA HIS A 457 26.27 -3.60 -12.51
C HIS A 457 27.66 -3.34 -11.90
N ASP A 458 27.94 -2.09 -11.51
CA ASP A 458 29.21 -1.71 -10.89
C ASP A 458 29.19 -1.92 -9.37
N GLU A 459 30.11 -2.76 -8.88
CA GLU A 459 30.27 -3.10 -7.46
C GLU A 459 30.72 -1.93 -6.58
N THR A 460 31.26 -0.87 -7.18
CA THR A 460 31.66 0.36 -6.50
C THR A 460 30.45 0.98 -5.81
N PHE A 461 29.27 0.98 -6.47
CA PHE A 461 28.04 1.46 -5.87
C PHE A 461 27.72 0.74 -4.55
N TRP A 462 27.79 -0.59 -4.53
CA TRP A 462 27.52 -1.34 -3.30
C TRP A 462 28.54 -1.02 -2.20
N THR A 463 29.81 -0.85 -2.58
CA THR A 463 30.90 -0.58 -1.64
C THR A 463 30.77 0.80 -1.00
N GLU A 464 30.37 1.82 -1.77
CA GLU A 464 30.28 3.21 -1.31
C GLU A 464 28.91 3.56 -0.73
N HIS A 465 27.83 2.99 -1.29
CA HIS A 465 26.45 3.42 -1.03
C HIS A 465 25.54 2.31 -0.51
N GLY A 466 25.98 1.04 -0.47
CA GLY A 466 25.14 -0.08 -0.01
C GLY A 466 24.65 0.07 1.44
N GLY A 467 25.37 0.83 2.27
CA GLY A 467 24.95 1.16 3.64
C GLY A 467 23.85 2.23 3.75
N SER A 468 23.56 2.95 2.67
CA SER A 468 22.49 3.95 2.59
C SER A 468 21.15 3.36 2.16
N ILE A 469 21.13 2.11 1.67
CA ILE A 469 19.90 1.45 1.23
C ILE A 469 19.08 1.06 2.45
N ALA A 470 17.94 1.71 2.62
CA ALA A 470 16.97 1.42 3.66
C ALA A 470 15.58 1.55 3.07
N ALA A 471 14.70 0.57 3.32
CA ALA A 471 13.31 0.70 2.91
C ALA A 471 12.59 1.69 3.83
N ASN A 472 11.75 2.52 3.23
CA ASN A 472 11.02 3.54 3.96
C ASN A 472 9.94 2.96 4.89
N TRP A 473 9.41 3.82 5.76
CA TRP A 473 8.50 3.52 6.90
C TRP A 473 7.22 2.71 6.57
N GLU A 474 6.82 2.59 5.30
CA GLU A 474 5.68 1.76 4.85
C GLU A 474 6.00 0.25 4.72
N SER A 475 7.29 -0.10 4.69
CA SER A 475 7.72 -1.49 4.68
C SER A 475 7.82 -2.04 6.11
N ASP A 476 7.21 -3.22 6.36
CA ASP A 476 7.42 -3.92 7.63
C ASP A 476 8.81 -4.54 7.67
N SER A 477 9.35 -4.94 6.52
CA SER A 477 10.74 -5.36 6.35
C SER A 477 11.23 -5.29 4.91
N LEU A 478 12.55 -5.13 4.74
CA LEU A 478 13.25 -5.29 3.48
C LEU A 478 14.11 -6.57 3.54
N LYS A 479 13.86 -7.51 2.64
CA LYS A 479 14.57 -8.79 2.54
C LYS A 479 15.59 -8.75 1.41
N GLN A 480 16.71 -9.43 1.64
CA GLN A 480 17.85 -9.51 0.73
C GLN A 480 18.02 -10.94 0.26
N TYR A 481 18.07 -11.15 -1.06
CA TYR A 481 18.31 -12.46 -1.68
C TYR A 481 19.57 -12.40 -2.54
N SER A 482 20.31 -13.51 -2.59
CA SER A 482 21.40 -13.67 -3.55
C SER A 482 20.84 -14.20 -4.85
N SER A 483 21.22 -13.58 -5.96
CA SER A 483 20.94 -14.11 -7.31
C SER A 483 21.65 -15.42 -7.64
N LEU A 484 22.59 -15.88 -6.80
CA LEU A 484 23.24 -17.19 -6.92
C LEU A 484 22.53 -18.31 -6.14
N ASP A 485 21.58 -17.95 -5.25
CA ASP A 485 20.86 -18.90 -4.40
C ASP A 485 19.61 -19.43 -5.12
N ARG A 486 19.84 -20.33 -6.08
CA ARG A 486 18.79 -20.90 -6.94
C ARG A 486 17.63 -21.51 -6.14
N ASP A 487 17.96 -22.22 -5.07
CA ASP A 487 16.98 -22.96 -4.27
C ASP A 487 16.09 -21.98 -3.49
N LEU A 488 16.69 -20.99 -2.82
CA LEU A 488 15.92 -19.96 -2.10
C LEU A 488 15.08 -19.10 -3.05
N LEU A 489 15.57 -18.80 -4.26
CA LEU A 489 14.76 -18.10 -5.27
C LEU A 489 13.59 -18.96 -5.75
N GLY A 490 13.77 -20.27 -5.92
CA GLY A 490 12.67 -21.19 -6.22
C GLY A 490 11.61 -21.22 -5.13
N GLU A 491 12.01 -21.28 -3.86
CA GLU A 491 11.10 -21.17 -2.70
C GLU A 491 10.38 -19.81 -2.68
N LEU A 492 11.09 -18.73 -2.99
CA LEU A 492 10.52 -17.39 -3.05
C LEU A 492 9.48 -17.26 -4.17
N ILE A 493 9.70 -17.84 -5.36
CA ILE A 493 8.70 -17.86 -6.45
C ILE A 493 7.40 -18.53 -5.99
N ASP A 494 7.51 -19.62 -5.22
CA ASP A 494 6.38 -20.41 -4.73
C ASP A 494 5.59 -19.73 -3.58
N ASP A 495 6.15 -18.68 -2.96
CA ASP A 495 5.55 -18.03 -1.80
C ASP A 495 4.16 -17.44 -2.15
N GLN A 496 3.16 -17.79 -1.36
CA GLN A 496 1.79 -17.32 -1.53
C GLN A 496 1.57 -15.88 -1.02
N ALA A 497 2.56 -15.32 -0.31
CA ALA A 497 2.54 -13.96 0.17
C ALA A 497 2.74 -12.92 -0.94
N TRP A 498 3.23 -13.27 -2.13
CA TRP A 498 3.33 -12.29 -3.21
C TRP A 498 1.98 -11.67 -3.58
N SER A 499 2.00 -10.36 -3.82
CA SER A 499 0.94 -9.74 -4.62
C SER A 499 1.02 -10.20 -6.09
N ASN A 500 -0.06 -10.05 -6.84
CA ASN A 500 -0.12 -10.50 -8.23
C ASN A 500 0.85 -9.74 -9.12
N GLU A 501 0.84 -8.42 -9.02
CA GLU A 501 1.76 -7.52 -9.72
C GLU A 501 3.21 -7.71 -9.24
N GLY A 502 3.42 -7.94 -7.94
CA GLY A 502 4.75 -8.17 -7.37
C GLY A 502 5.39 -9.44 -7.91
N LEU A 503 4.65 -10.56 -7.97
CA LEU A 503 5.15 -11.80 -8.56
C LEU A 503 5.37 -11.64 -10.07
N PHE A 504 4.45 -10.97 -10.78
CA PHE A 504 4.60 -10.70 -12.21
C PHE A 504 5.90 -9.94 -12.51
N ALA A 505 6.18 -8.86 -11.76
CA ALA A 505 7.40 -8.08 -11.88
C ALA A 505 8.66 -8.85 -11.47
N PHE A 506 8.58 -9.66 -10.41
CA PHE A 506 9.69 -10.50 -9.99
C PHE A 506 10.08 -11.53 -11.06
N LEU A 507 9.09 -12.21 -11.66
CA LEU A 507 9.32 -13.23 -12.68
C LEU A 507 9.87 -12.63 -13.98
N GLN A 508 9.29 -11.53 -14.48
CA GLN A 508 9.79 -10.83 -15.66
C GLN A 508 11.19 -10.23 -15.42
N GLY A 509 11.41 -9.64 -14.25
CA GLY A 509 12.71 -9.14 -13.82
C GLY A 509 13.78 -10.24 -13.73
N LEU A 510 13.46 -11.40 -13.14
CA LEU A 510 14.39 -12.54 -13.07
C LEU A 510 14.74 -13.10 -14.46
N ARG A 511 13.76 -13.21 -15.36
CA ARG A 511 14.00 -13.61 -16.75
C ARG A 511 15.00 -12.67 -17.41
N ARG A 512 14.73 -11.37 -17.34
CA ARG A 512 15.61 -10.37 -17.94
C ARG A 512 16.99 -10.33 -17.28
N LEU A 513 17.06 -10.48 -15.97
CA LEU A 513 18.34 -10.53 -15.25
C LEU A 513 19.15 -11.78 -15.61
N ASN A 514 18.53 -12.93 -15.90
CA ASN A 514 19.24 -14.12 -16.40
C ASN A 514 19.89 -13.88 -17.78
N GLU A 515 19.31 -13.02 -18.62
CA GLU A 515 19.90 -12.63 -19.91
C GLU A 515 21.11 -11.70 -19.73
N LEU A 516 21.04 -10.78 -18.74
CA LEU A 516 22.03 -9.72 -18.54
C LEU A 516 23.16 -10.10 -17.57
N GLY A 517 22.87 -10.99 -16.61
CA GLY A 517 23.65 -11.11 -15.37
C GLY A 517 24.95 -11.92 -15.47
N GLY A 518 25.14 -12.68 -16.55
CA GLY A 518 26.34 -13.50 -16.76
C GLY A 518 26.63 -14.44 -15.58
N GLU A 519 27.88 -14.50 -15.12
CA GLU A 519 28.30 -15.38 -14.01
C GLU A 519 27.78 -14.96 -12.63
N ARG A 520 27.16 -13.76 -12.50
CA ARG A 520 26.65 -13.24 -11.23
C ARG A 520 25.26 -13.76 -10.88
N ILE A 521 24.63 -14.52 -11.78
CA ILE A 521 23.27 -15.04 -11.59
C ILE A 521 23.23 -16.54 -11.86
N ASN A 522 22.50 -17.23 -10.99
CA ASN A 522 22.14 -18.64 -11.12
C ASN A 522 20.69 -18.79 -10.59
N ALA A 523 19.77 -18.03 -11.18
CA ALA A 523 18.37 -18.06 -10.79
C ALA A 523 17.62 -19.20 -11.50
N PRO A 524 16.45 -19.61 -10.99
CA PRO A 524 15.61 -20.56 -11.70
C PRO A 524 15.26 -20.10 -13.12
N THR A 525 15.17 -21.04 -14.06
CA THR A 525 14.60 -20.75 -15.38
C THR A 525 13.11 -20.56 -15.22
N VAL A 526 12.58 -19.46 -15.75
CA VAL A 526 11.16 -19.12 -15.67
C VAL A 526 10.60 -19.13 -17.08
N GLU A 527 9.56 -19.90 -17.35
CA GLU A 527 8.84 -19.94 -18.63
C GLU A 527 7.41 -19.44 -18.40
N TRP A 528 7.02 -18.35 -19.05
CA TRP A 528 5.67 -17.81 -18.91
C TRP A 528 4.68 -18.50 -19.83
N GLU A 529 3.42 -18.55 -19.40
CA GLU A 529 2.28 -19.02 -20.18
C GLU A 529 1.13 -18.01 -20.02
N LEU A 530 0.20 -18.02 -20.98
CA LEU A 530 -1.04 -17.25 -20.91
C LEU A 530 -2.18 -18.26 -20.71
N GLU A 531 -2.85 -18.16 -19.57
CA GLU A 531 -4.02 -18.98 -19.21
C GLU A 531 -5.35 -18.30 -19.50
#